data_AF-A0A9D2X8F9-F1
#
_entry.id   AF-A0A9D2X8F9-F1
#
_cell.length_a   1.000
_cell.length_b   1.000
_cell.length_c   1.000
_cell.angle_alpha   90.00
_cell.angle_beta   90.00
_cell.angle_gamma   90.00
#
_symmetry.space_group_name_H-M   'P 1'
#
loop_
_entity.id
_entity.type
_entity.pdbx_description
1 polymer ?
#
loop_
_entity_poly.entity_id
_entity_poly.type
_entity_poly.pdbx_seq_one_letter_code
_entity_poly.pdbx_strand_id
1 'polypeptide(L)'
;MHTEYEEFENIEDMFMYMASAAPPMKNTMPINSYKGYVMAFIPLSPATGETYLMIYASGSLEPGIYEFDVSSKSYKKVDGIERADKVYFICLTPKRNTLADSAIDTL
;
A
#
# COMPACT_ATOMS: atom_id res chain seq x y z
N MET A 1 -13.48 -14.21 7.27
CA MET A 1 -12.35 -13.40 6.77
C MET A 1 -11.60 -12.93 7.99
N HIS A 2 -10.36 -13.36 8.12
CA HIS A 2 -9.46 -12.97 9.20
C HIS A 2 -8.48 -11.94 8.66
N THR A 3 -8.27 -10.86 9.40
CA THR A 3 -7.33 -9.80 9.02
C THR A 3 -6.22 -9.74 10.06
N GLU A 4 -4.98 -9.89 9.59
CA GLU A 4 -3.78 -9.57 10.35
C GLU A 4 -3.35 -8.14 10.00
N TYR A 5 -2.65 -7.49 10.93
CA TYR A 5 -2.30 -6.07 10.80
C TYR A 5 -0.80 -5.86 10.92
N GLU A 6 -0.27 -5.02 10.03
CA GLU A 6 1.08 -4.47 10.14
C GLU A 6 0.99 -2.95 10.02
N GLU A 7 1.11 -2.27 11.16
CA GLU A 7 1.01 -0.81 11.28
C GLU A 7 2.40 -0.16 11.24
N PHE A 8 2.53 0.89 10.45
CA PHE A 8 3.71 1.74 10.38
C PHE A 8 3.42 3.14 10.90
N GLU A 9 4.44 3.76 11.51
CA GLU A 9 4.36 5.12 12.06
C GLU A 9 4.03 6.17 10.99
N ASN A 10 4.51 5.96 9.76
CA ASN A 10 4.31 6.87 8.63
C ASN A 10 4.27 6.12 7.29
N ILE A 11 3.85 6.84 6.24
CA ILE A 11 3.68 6.31 4.88
C ILE A 11 5.03 5.89 4.29
N GLU A 12 6.11 6.61 4.61
CA GLU A 12 7.46 6.34 4.12
C GLU A 12 7.98 4.99 4.63
N ASP A 13 7.72 4.65 5.88
CA ASP A 13 8.03 3.34 6.48
C ASP A 13 7.22 2.22 5.83
N MET A 14 5.92 2.43 5.63
CA MET A 14 5.06 1.50 4.89
C MET A 14 5.58 1.28 3.46
N PHE A 15 5.96 2.35 2.76
CA PHE A 15 6.47 2.28 1.38
C PHE A 15 7.83 1.58 1.33
N MET A 16 8.71 1.83 2.30
CA MET A 16 9.99 1.14 2.42
C MET A 16 9.79 -0.37 2.56
N TYR A 17 8.91 -0.78 3.47
CA TYR A 17 8.61 -2.19 3.66
C TYR A 17 8.03 -2.82 2.40
N MET A 18 7.02 -2.20 1.79
CA MET A 18 6.40 -2.70 0.56
C MET A 18 7.40 -2.79 -0.61
N ALA A 19 8.28 -1.79 -0.75
CA ALA A 19 9.37 -1.79 -1.74
C ALA A 19 10.34 -2.97 -1.56
N SER A 20 10.57 -3.40 -0.31
CA SER A 20 11.42 -4.55 0.00
C SER A 20 10.71 -5.90 -0.19
N ALA A 21 9.39 -5.94 0.00
CA ALA A 21 8.58 -7.15 -0.07
C ALA A 21 8.28 -7.59 -1.52
N ALA A 22 8.39 -6.69 -2.49
CA ALA A 22 8.15 -7.05 -3.90
C ALA A 22 9.38 -7.68 -4.55
N PRO A 23 9.24 -8.84 -5.21
CA PRO A 23 10.29 -9.38 -6.05
C PRO A 23 10.57 -8.42 -7.23
N PRO A 24 11.81 -8.43 -7.79
CA PRO A 24 12.32 -7.42 -8.73
C PRO A 24 11.61 -7.32 -10.11
N MET A 25 10.40 -7.87 -10.26
CA MET A 25 9.70 -8.00 -11.55
C MET A 25 8.60 -6.96 -11.80
N LYS A 26 8.07 -6.27 -10.77
CA LYS A 26 7.09 -5.19 -10.95
C LYS A 26 7.50 -3.97 -10.13
N ASN A 27 7.91 -2.91 -10.82
CA ASN A 27 8.20 -1.61 -10.23
C ASN A 27 6.94 -0.81 -9.86
N THR A 28 5.74 -1.40 -9.94
CA THR A 28 4.47 -0.77 -9.62
C THR A 28 3.68 -1.59 -8.62
N MET A 29 3.14 -0.94 -7.57
CA MET A 29 2.30 -1.58 -6.56
C MET A 29 1.02 -0.77 -6.32
N PRO A 30 -0.16 -1.42 -6.31
CA PRO A 30 -1.39 -0.73 -5.95
C PRO A 30 -1.47 -0.53 -4.43
N ILE A 31 -1.91 0.66 -4.02
CA ILE A 31 -2.27 1.00 -2.63
C ILE A 31 -3.58 1.77 -2.62
N ASN A 32 -4.29 1.77 -1.50
CA ASN A 32 -5.51 2.54 -1.32
C ASN A 32 -5.29 3.64 -0.29
N SER A 33 -5.78 4.85 -0.57
CA SER A 33 -6.07 5.84 0.48
C SER A 33 -7.57 5.82 0.75
N TYR A 34 -7.97 5.44 1.96
CA TYR A 34 -9.37 5.27 2.33
C TYR A 34 -9.57 5.43 3.84
N LYS A 35 -10.60 6.21 4.24
CA LYS A 35 -10.98 6.43 5.65
C LYS A 35 -9.83 6.84 6.59
N GLY A 36 -8.89 7.67 6.12
CA GLY A 36 -7.77 8.17 6.93
C GLY A 36 -6.59 7.21 7.04
N TYR A 37 -6.56 6.16 6.22
CA TYR A 37 -5.45 5.21 6.14
C TYR A 37 -4.93 5.10 4.71
N VAL A 38 -3.63 4.91 4.59
CA VAL A 38 -2.97 4.39 3.37
C VAL A 38 -2.68 2.93 3.62
N MET A 39 -3.15 2.04 2.74
CA MET A 39 -3.11 0.61 3.00
C MET A 39 -2.94 -0.25 1.75
N ALA A 40 -2.40 -1.44 1.94
CA ALA A 40 -2.37 -2.54 0.98
C ALA A 40 -2.86 -3.84 1.65
N PHE A 41 -3.42 -4.75 0.85
CA PHE A 41 -3.84 -6.07 1.31
C PHE A 41 -3.04 -7.16 0.61
N ILE A 42 -2.43 -8.05 1.39
CA ILE A 42 -1.74 -9.25 0.89
C ILE A 42 -2.54 -10.48 1.31
N PRO A 43 -3.01 -11.32 0.36
CA PRO A 43 -3.64 -12.59 0.72
C PRO A 43 -2.58 -13.56 1.25
N LEU A 44 -2.64 -13.91 2.54
CA LEU A 44 -1.72 -14.87 3.16
C LEU A 44 -2.10 -16.32 2.85
N SER A 45 -3.38 -16.57 2.59
CA SER A 45 -3.88 -17.87 2.18
C SER A 45 -4.52 -17.77 0.79
N PRO A 46 -3.73 -17.56 -0.28
CA PRO A 46 -4.26 -17.27 -1.61
C PRO A 46 -5.13 -18.40 -2.20
N ALA A 47 -4.97 -19.64 -1.71
CA ALA A 47 -5.79 -20.77 -2.12
C ALA A 47 -7.20 -20.79 -1.48
N THR A 48 -7.35 -20.24 -0.27
CA THR A 48 -8.63 -20.27 0.48
C THR A 48 -9.27 -18.89 0.60
N GLY A 49 -8.50 -17.80 0.49
CA GLY A 49 -8.97 -16.43 0.68
C GLY A 49 -9.39 -16.12 2.12
N GLU A 50 -8.96 -16.94 3.10
CA GLU A 50 -9.45 -16.82 4.46
C GLU A 50 -8.76 -15.73 5.27
N THR A 51 -7.46 -15.55 5.05
CA THR A 51 -6.61 -14.63 5.81
C THR A 51 -5.94 -13.61 4.91
N TYR A 52 -6.08 -12.34 5.27
CA TYR A 52 -5.42 -11.20 4.63
C TYR A 52 -4.53 -10.48 5.64
N LEU A 53 -3.37 -10.01 5.18
CA LEU A 53 -2.55 -9.04 5.90
C LEU A 53 -2.89 -7.65 5.37
N MET A 54 -3.37 -6.77 6.26
CA MET A 54 -3.49 -5.33 6.01
C MET A 54 -2.20 -4.64 6.46
N ILE A 55 -1.44 -4.15 5.50
CA ILE A 55 -0.26 -3.31 5.74
C ILE A 55 -0.73 -1.86 5.63
N TYR A 56 -0.52 -1.05 6.66
CA TYR A 56 -1.07 0.30 6.67
C TYR A 56 -0.27 1.31 7.48
N ALA A 57 -0.51 2.58 7.17
CA ALA A 57 -0.15 3.72 8.00
C ALA A 57 -1.35 4.68 8.07
N SER A 58 -1.47 5.41 9.18
CA SER A 58 -2.43 6.52 9.28
C SER A 58 -2.02 7.66 8.35
N GLY A 59 -2.98 8.24 7.62
CA GLY A 59 -2.73 9.33 6.68
C GLY A 59 -3.60 9.26 5.43
N SER A 60 -3.35 10.17 4.49
CA SER A 60 -4.05 10.20 3.21
C SER A 60 -3.12 10.62 2.08
N LEU A 61 -3.36 10.07 0.90
CA LEU A 61 -2.70 10.43 -0.33
C LEU A 61 -3.76 10.73 -1.39
N GLU A 62 -3.50 11.75 -2.19
CA GLU A 62 -4.31 12.02 -3.38
C GLU A 62 -4.16 10.89 -4.41
N PRO A 63 -5.21 10.50 -5.15
CA PRO A 63 -5.11 9.53 -6.23
C PRO A 63 -4.01 9.90 -7.23
N GLY A 64 -3.20 8.93 -7.63
CA GLY A 64 -2.13 9.13 -8.61
C GLY A 64 -0.95 8.18 -8.43
N ILE A 65 0.14 8.49 -9.12
CA ILE A 65 1.37 7.71 -9.13
C ILE A 65 2.38 8.37 -8.19
N TYR A 66 2.97 7.59 -7.30
CA TYR A 66 3.99 8.05 -6.36
C TYR A 66 5.30 7.33 -6.66
N GLU A 67 6.32 8.09 -7.06
CA GLU A 67 7.69 7.58 -7.15
C GLU A 67 8.28 7.56 -5.74
N PHE A 68 8.77 6.40 -5.31
CA PHE A 68 9.46 6.22 -4.05
C PHE A 68 10.95 6.03 -4.27
N ASP A 69 11.74 6.82 -3.56
CA ASP A 69 13.19 6.71 -3.53
C ASP A 69 13.66 6.00 -2.26
N VAL A 70 14.02 4.72 -2.42
CA VAL A 70 14.55 3.87 -1.35
C VAL A 70 15.78 4.48 -0.68
N SER A 71 16.63 5.20 -1.43
CA SER A 71 17.88 5.75 -0.86
C SER A 71 17.63 6.90 0.12
N SER A 72 16.66 7.77 -0.18
CA SER A 72 16.30 8.92 0.65
C SER A 72 15.11 8.67 1.57
N LYS A 73 14.44 7.51 1.45
CA LYS A 73 13.20 7.17 2.15
C LYS A 73 12.14 8.28 1.98
N SER A 74 11.94 8.70 0.74
CA SER A 74 10.99 9.77 0.41
C SER A 74 10.18 9.43 -0.84
N TYR A 75 9.00 10.02 -0.98
CA TYR A 75 8.16 9.88 -2.16
C TYR A 75 7.71 11.24 -2.71
N LYS A 76 7.35 11.24 -3.99
CA LYS A 76 6.70 12.38 -4.67
C LYS A 76 5.64 11.90 -5.65
N LYS A 77 4.60 12.70 -5.83
CA LYS A 77 3.60 12.45 -6.87
C LYS A 77 4.19 12.79 -8.24
N VAL A 78 3.96 11.92 -9.23
CA VAL A 78 4.45 12.05 -10.61
C VAL A 78 3.32 11.82 -11.61
N ASP A 79 3.47 12.34 -12.82
CA ASP A 79 2.48 12.19 -13.90
C ASP A 79 2.56 10.81 -14.58
N GLY A 80 3.69 10.12 -14.45
CA GLY A 80 3.94 8.85 -15.13
C GLY A 80 5.13 8.08 -14.57
N ILE A 81 5.28 6.86 -15.08
CA ILE A 81 6.41 5.97 -14.76
C ILE A 81 7.50 6.20 -15.79
N GLU A 82 8.61 6.80 -15.38
CA GLU A 82 9.72 7.17 -16.28
C GLU A 82 10.95 6.28 -16.11
N ARG A 83 11.14 5.68 -14.93
CA ARG A 83 12.36 4.96 -14.57
C ARG A 83 12.06 3.52 -14.15
N ALA A 84 12.75 2.55 -14.74
CA ALA A 84 12.58 1.15 -14.35
C ALA A 84 13.25 0.81 -13.00
N ASP A 85 14.23 1.62 -12.57
CA ASP A 85 15.01 1.42 -11.34
C ASP A 85 14.36 2.01 -10.07
N LYS A 86 13.23 2.68 -10.21
CA LYS A 86 12.47 3.26 -9.09
C LYS A 86 11.23 2.43 -8.78
N VAL A 87 10.77 2.51 -7.53
CA VAL A 87 9.52 1.87 -7.10
C VAL A 87 8.39 2.88 -7.20
N TYR A 88 7.25 2.46 -7.73
CA TYR A 88 6.08 3.29 -7.90
C TYR A 88 4.89 2.70 -7.16
N PHE A 89 4.18 3.55 -6.43
CA PHE A 89 2.91 3.21 -5.80
C PHE A 89 1.77 3.89 -6.55
N ILE A 90 0.81 3.10 -7.01
CA ILE A 90 -0.41 3.60 -7.65
C ILE A 90 -1.46 3.71 -6.56
N CYS A 91 -1.71 4.94 -6.12
CA CYS A 91 -2.69 5.24 -5.10
C CYS A 91 -4.08 5.45 -5.71
N LEU A 92 -5.05 4.71 -5.20
CA LEU A 92 -6.45 4.84 -5.54
C LEU A 92 -7.26 5.23 -4.29
N THR A 93 -8.34 5.98 -4.49
CA THR A 93 -9.31 6.28 -3.43
C THR A 93 -10.64 5.60 -3.79
N PRO A 94 -10.83 4.34 -3.35
CA PRO A 94 -12.06 3.63 -3.68
C PRO A 94 -13.27 4.31 -3.02
N LYS A 95 -14.39 4.39 -3.74
CA LYS A 95 -15.66 4.87 -3.18
C LYS A 95 -16.17 3.95 -2.05
N ARG A 96 -15.91 2.64 -2.18
CA ARG A 96 -16.25 1.61 -1.20
C ARG A 96 -15.19 0.52 -1.25
N ASN A 97 -14.75 0.05 -0.09
CA ASN A 97 -13.84 -1.08 0.03
C ASN A 97 -14.25 -1.94 1.22
N THR A 98 -14.96 -3.04 0.96
CA THR A 98 -15.53 -3.89 2.01
C THR A 98 -14.47 -4.65 2.84
N LEU A 99 -13.30 -4.92 2.26
CA LEU A 99 -12.17 -5.50 2.98
C LEU A 99 -11.63 -4.48 3.99
N ALA A 100 -11.38 -3.26 3.53
CA ALA A 100 -10.94 -2.17 4.39
C ALA A 100 -11.99 -1.79 5.44
N ASP A 101 -13.27 -1.75 5.08
CA ASP A 101 -14.36 -1.47 6.01
C ASP A 101 -14.33 -2.49 7.17
N SER A 102 -14.31 -3.78 6.84
CA SER A 102 -14.31 -4.85 7.86
C SER A 102 -13.04 -4.86 8.71
N ALA A 103 -11.89 -4.52 8.12
CA ALA A 103 -10.61 -4.47 8.82
C ALA A 103 -10.56 -3.29 9.80
N ILE A 104 -10.89 -2.08 9.31
CA ILE A 104 -10.89 -0.84 10.11
C ILE A 104 -11.86 -0.93 11.28
N ASP A 105 -13.01 -1.59 11.13
CA ASP A 105 -13.97 -1.79 12.23
C ASP A 105 -13.40 -2.59 13.42
N THR A 106 -12.23 -3.24 13.25
CA THR A 106 -11.56 -4.05 14.28
C THR A 106 -10.18 -3.51 14.72
N LEU A 107 -9.79 -2.32 14.25
CA LEU A 107 -8.61 -1.58 14.70
C LEU A 107 -8.91 -0.86 16.03
#